data_AF-A0AAD6Z896-F1
#
_entry.id   AF-A0AAD6Z896-F1
#
_cell.length_a   1.000
_cell.length_b   1.000
_cell.length_c   1.000
_cell.angle_alpha   90.00
_cell.angle_beta   90.00
_cell.angle_gamma   90.00
#
_symmetry.space_group_name_H-M   'P 1'
#
loop_
_entity.id
_entity.type
_entity.pdbx_description
1 polymer ?
#
loop_
_entity_poly.entity_id
_entity_poly.type
_entity_poly.pdbx_seq_one_letter_code
_entity_poly.pdbx_strand_id
1 'polypeptide(L)'
;STLTAGQLGGDVYVAETTNIPAKIVGCAIWFSPGRALYDSKDQKELALQPLLDSLSEDVQRWWDEFLAKYVRFIATAVGEAQELESWRLQTIAVHPEYQRQRIGTLLVDTIISRAASTKTPLCVDCSEETNEIH
;
A
#
# COMPACT_ATOMS: atom_id res chain seq x y z
N SER A 1 3.03 -4.52 -10.61
CA SER A 1 2.58 -4.91 -9.26
C SER A 1 2.63 -3.72 -8.31
N THR A 2 2.03 -3.81 -7.13
CA THR A 2 2.06 -2.74 -6.11
C THR A 2 3.48 -2.37 -5.66
N LEU A 3 4.39 -3.36 -5.58
CA LEU A 3 5.80 -3.12 -5.27
C LEU A 3 6.49 -2.29 -6.35
N THR A 4 6.27 -2.60 -7.64
CA THR A 4 6.81 -1.80 -8.76
C THR A 4 6.27 -0.37 -8.72
N ALA A 5 4.97 -0.19 -8.46
CA ALA A 5 4.36 1.13 -8.33
C ALA A 5 4.96 1.90 -7.15
N GLY A 6 5.17 1.23 -6.01
CA GLY A 6 5.86 1.78 -4.85
C GLY A 6 7.29 2.21 -5.15
N GLN A 7 8.04 1.47 -5.96
CA GLN A 7 9.39 1.87 -6.37
C GLN A 7 9.43 3.08 -7.30
N LEU A 8 8.39 3.28 -8.11
CA LEU A 8 8.29 4.40 -9.07
C LEU A 8 7.74 5.67 -8.44
N GLY A 9 6.78 5.54 -7.52
CA GLY A 9 6.01 6.68 -7.02
C GLY A 9 5.72 6.74 -5.54
N GLY A 10 6.12 5.70 -4.80
CA GLY A 10 5.96 5.62 -3.36
C GLY A 10 7.30 5.58 -2.63
N ASP A 11 7.19 5.34 -1.32
CA ASP A 11 8.30 5.07 -0.44
C ASP A 11 8.22 3.62 0.04
N VAL A 12 9.24 2.82 -0.30
CA VAL A 12 9.34 1.41 0.07
C VAL A 12 10.29 1.25 1.26
N TYR A 13 9.78 0.69 2.34
CA TYR A 13 10.54 0.41 3.56
C TYR A 13 10.68 -1.10 3.76
N VAL A 14 11.85 -1.54 4.18
CA VAL A 14 12.13 -2.94 4.53
C VAL A 14 12.69 -3.03 5.95
N ALA A 15 12.29 -4.07 6.67
CA ALA A 15 12.90 -4.46 7.92
C ALA A 15 13.81 -5.66 7.67
N GLU A 16 15.05 -5.58 8.13
CA GLU A 16 16.07 -6.60 7.89
C GLU A 16 16.62 -7.17 9.21
N THR A 17 16.97 -8.45 9.20
CA THR A 17 17.72 -9.05 10.31
C THR A 17 19.13 -8.49 10.36
N THR A 18 19.70 -8.37 11.56
CA THR A 18 21.11 -7.98 11.76
C THR A 18 22.12 -9.10 11.46
N ASN A 19 21.66 -10.33 11.25
CA ASN A 19 22.52 -11.47 10.90
C ASN A 19 23.09 -11.32 9.49
N ILE A 20 24.20 -12.03 9.21
CA ILE A 20 24.82 -12.05 7.88
C ILE A 20 24.61 -13.44 7.24
N PRO A 21 24.01 -13.53 6.04
CA PRO A 21 23.43 -12.43 5.26
C PRO A 21 22.13 -11.89 5.88
N ALA A 22 21.91 -10.59 5.70
CA ALA A 22 20.68 -9.95 6.13
C ALA A 22 19.48 -10.53 5.36
N LYS A 23 18.36 -10.73 6.06
CA LYS A 23 17.10 -11.20 5.48
C LYS A 23 16.04 -10.14 5.65
N ILE A 24 15.30 -9.86 4.58
CA ILE A 24 14.09 -9.02 4.66
C ILE A 24 13.00 -9.83 5.38
N VAL A 25 12.54 -9.29 6.51
CA VAL A 25 11.53 -9.93 7.39
C VAL A 25 10.24 -9.14 7.48
N GLY A 26 10.20 -7.96 6.87
CA GLY A 26 8.98 -7.20 6.68
C GLY A 26 9.17 -6.09 5.66
N CYS A 27 8.07 -5.60 5.10
CA CYS A 27 8.05 -4.48 4.18
C CYS A 27 6.80 -3.62 4.36
N ALA A 28 6.92 -2.35 3.99
CA ALA A 28 5.79 -1.45 3.86
C ALA A 28 5.95 -0.56 2.63
N ILE A 29 4.84 -0.30 1.93
CA ILE A 29 4.77 0.61 0.79
C ILE A 29 3.83 1.74 1.16
N TRP A 30 4.36 2.96 1.13
CA TRP A 30 3.63 4.18 1.43
C TRP A 30 3.60 5.10 0.22
N PHE A 31 2.54 5.89 0.09
CA PHE A 31 2.51 7.03 -0.83
C PHE A 31 2.41 8.31 0.00
N SER A 32 3.25 9.28 -0.33
CA SER A 32 3.27 10.60 0.32
C SER A 32 2.14 11.49 -0.20
N PRO A 33 1.81 12.60 0.48
CA PRO A 33 0.86 13.57 -0.04
C PRO A 33 1.21 14.02 -1.47
N GLY A 34 0.18 14.16 -2.30
CA GLY A 34 0.28 14.46 -3.71
C GLY A 34 0.59 13.24 -4.59
N ARG A 35 0.75 12.04 -4.00
CA ARG A 35 0.96 10.78 -4.73
C ARG A 35 -0.13 9.77 -4.41
N ALA A 36 -0.48 8.95 -5.40
CA ALA A 36 -1.38 7.81 -5.23
C ALA A 36 -0.89 6.60 -6.05
N LEU A 37 -1.40 5.42 -5.71
CA LEU A 37 -1.12 4.21 -6.47
C LEU A 37 -1.63 4.37 -7.90
N TYR A 38 -0.75 4.14 -8.88
CA TYR A 38 -1.04 4.27 -10.32
C TYR A 38 -1.43 5.70 -10.76
N ASP A 39 -0.99 6.73 -10.03
CA ASP A 39 -1.27 8.14 -10.35
C ASP A 39 -0.59 8.66 -11.63
N SER A 40 0.44 7.96 -12.10
CA SER A 40 1.38 8.44 -13.12
C SER A 40 1.49 7.46 -14.27
N LYS A 41 1.91 7.98 -15.42
CA LYS A 41 1.98 7.22 -16.67
C LYS A 41 2.92 6.01 -16.55
N ASP A 42 4.08 6.20 -15.94
CA ASP A 42 5.08 5.15 -15.70
C ASP A 42 4.56 4.06 -14.77
N GLN A 43 3.87 4.41 -13.67
CA GLN A 43 3.21 3.43 -12.82
C GLN A 43 2.15 2.64 -13.58
N LYS A 44 1.34 3.31 -14.43
CA LYS A 44 0.33 2.63 -15.24
C LYS A 44 0.97 1.66 -16.22
N GLU A 45 1.99 2.09 -16.96
CA GLU A 45 2.63 1.30 -18.01
C GLU A 45 3.50 0.15 -17.47
N LEU A 46 4.24 0.39 -16.38
CA LEU A 46 5.23 -0.56 -15.86
C LEU A 46 4.69 -1.41 -14.71
N ALA A 47 3.65 -0.96 -14.01
CA ALA A 47 3.14 -1.65 -12.83
C ALA A 47 1.69 -2.13 -12.97
N LEU A 48 0.76 -1.31 -13.47
CA LEU A 48 -0.65 -1.69 -13.59
C LEU A 48 -0.93 -2.53 -14.83
N GLN A 49 -0.54 -2.07 -16.02
CA GLN A 49 -0.85 -2.75 -17.28
C GLN A 49 -0.33 -4.20 -17.30
N PRO A 50 0.93 -4.49 -16.89
CA PRO A 50 1.41 -5.88 -16.85
C PRO A 50 0.66 -6.75 -15.83
N LEU A 51 0.12 -6.13 -14.76
CA LEU A 51 -0.75 -6.84 -13.82
C LEU A 51 -2.08 -7.18 -14.51
N LEU A 52 -2.76 -6.19 -15.11
CA LEU A 52 -4.05 -6.40 -15.78
C LEU A 52 -3.94 -7.42 -16.92
N ASP A 53 -2.90 -7.33 -17.75
CA ASP A 53 -2.65 -8.25 -18.87
C ASP A 53 -2.45 -9.70 -18.42
N SER A 54 -2.03 -9.92 -17.16
CA SER A 54 -1.87 -11.26 -16.59
C SER A 54 -3.17 -11.86 -16.06
N LEU A 55 -4.24 -11.06 -15.96
CA LEU A 55 -5.54 -11.46 -15.43
C LEU A 55 -6.49 -11.87 -16.55
N SER A 56 -7.38 -12.82 -16.28
CA SER A 56 -8.50 -13.14 -17.17
C SER A 56 -9.46 -11.97 -17.33
N GLU A 57 -10.18 -11.88 -18.45
CA GLU A 57 -11.15 -10.81 -18.74
C GLU A 57 -12.19 -10.63 -17.63
N ASP A 58 -12.68 -11.71 -17.02
CA ASP A 58 -13.65 -11.64 -15.93
C ASP A 58 -13.07 -10.94 -14.70
N VAL A 59 -11.80 -11.20 -14.39
CA VAL A 59 -11.10 -10.56 -13.26
C VAL A 59 -10.79 -9.09 -13.58
N GLN A 60 -10.45 -8.76 -14.84
CA GLN A 60 -10.26 -7.37 -15.26
C GLN A 60 -11.56 -6.56 -15.11
N ARG A 61 -12.71 -7.13 -15.51
CA ARG A 61 -14.02 -6.49 -15.33
C ARG A 61 -14.37 -6.31 -13.85
N TRP A 62 -14.15 -7.34 -13.04
CA TRP A 62 -14.33 -7.24 -11.59
C TRP A 62 -13.44 -6.15 -11.00
N TRP A 63 -12.20 -6.01 -11.47
CA TRP A 63 -11.26 -4.99 -11.01
C TRP A 63 -11.78 -3.57 -11.25
N ASP A 64 -12.33 -3.29 -12.43
CA ASP A 64 -12.93 -1.99 -12.74
C ASP A 64 -14.13 -1.67 -11.84
N GLU A 65 -15.00 -2.65 -11.62
CA GLU A 65 -16.15 -2.50 -10.72
C GLU A 65 -15.72 -2.29 -9.26
N PHE A 66 -14.71 -3.04 -8.82
CA PHE A 66 -14.13 -2.92 -7.48
C PHE A 66 -13.53 -1.52 -7.29
N LEU A 67 -12.70 -1.04 -8.22
CA LEU A 67 -12.07 0.27 -8.13
C LEU A 67 -13.12 1.39 -8.04
N ALA A 68 -14.17 1.34 -8.86
CA ALA A 68 -15.24 2.34 -8.80
C ALA A 68 -15.96 2.35 -7.43
N LYS A 69 -16.17 1.17 -6.82
CA LYS A 69 -16.75 1.05 -5.48
C LYS A 69 -15.78 1.53 -4.41
N TYR A 70 -14.51 1.15 -4.50
CA TYR A 70 -13.45 1.53 -3.57
C TYR A 70 -13.25 3.05 -3.52
N VAL A 71 -13.12 3.72 -4.67
CA VAL A 71 -12.98 5.19 -4.73
C VAL A 71 -14.15 5.90 -4.04
N ARG A 72 -15.39 5.45 -4.29
CA ARG A 72 -16.58 6.01 -3.62
C ARG A 72 -16.57 5.76 -2.12
N PHE A 73 -16.16 4.56 -1.70
CA PHE A 73 -16.05 4.20 -0.29
C PHE A 73 -15.04 5.10 0.42
N ILE A 74 -13.83 5.25 -0.14
CA ILE A 74 -12.78 6.12 0.40
C ILE A 74 -13.26 7.57 0.49
N ALA A 75 -13.82 8.12 -0.60
CA ALA A 75 -14.35 9.48 -0.59
C ALA A 75 -15.42 9.71 0.49
N THR A 76 -16.22 8.68 0.80
CA THR A 76 -17.25 8.75 1.85
C THR A 76 -16.66 8.60 3.25
N ALA A 77 -15.71 7.67 3.44
CA ALA A 77 -15.20 7.29 4.76
C ALA A 77 -14.15 8.28 5.30
N VAL A 78 -13.24 8.73 4.44
CA VAL A 78 -12.11 9.60 4.81
C VAL A 78 -12.20 10.99 4.18
N GLY A 79 -13.04 11.18 3.17
CA GLY A 79 -13.21 12.46 2.47
C GLY A 79 -12.40 12.53 1.19
N GLU A 80 -12.97 13.20 0.18
CA GLU A 80 -12.47 13.22 -1.20
C GLU A 80 -11.03 13.79 -1.33
N ALA A 81 -10.64 14.73 -0.46
CA ALA A 81 -9.30 15.33 -0.48
C ALA A 81 -8.23 14.49 0.24
N GLN A 82 -8.62 13.58 1.15
CA GLN A 82 -7.66 12.86 2.00
C GLN A 82 -6.79 11.87 1.22
N GLU A 83 -7.22 11.44 0.02
CA GLU A 83 -6.43 10.54 -0.81
C GLU A 83 -5.07 11.15 -1.19
N LEU A 84 -5.02 12.47 -1.39
CA LEU A 84 -3.80 13.18 -1.79
C LEU A 84 -3.23 14.09 -0.68
N GLU A 85 -3.96 14.34 0.40
CA GLU A 85 -3.49 15.19 1.50
C GLU A 85 -2.82 14.40 2.65
N SER A 86 -2.83 13.07 2.58
CA SER A 86 -2.32 12.18 3.63
C SER A 86 -1.22 11.23 3.15
N TRP A 87 -0.47 10.69 4.10
CA TRP A 87 0.35 9.50 3.86
C TRP A 87 -0.52 8.26 3.79
N ARG A 88 -0.46 7.52 2.68
CA ARG A 88 -1.31 6.35 2.44
C ARG A 88 -0.50 5.06 2.55
N LEU A 89 -0.86 4.18 3.47
CA LEU A 89 -0.28 2.83 3.53
C LEU A 89 -0.98 1.94 2.50
N GLN A 90 -0.23 1.49 1.49
CA GLN A 90 -0.77 0.62 0.44
C GLN A 90 -0.58 -0.86 0.75
N THR A 91 0.54 -1.23 1.38
CA THR A 91 0.85 -2.61 1.70
C THR A 91 1.76 -2.64 2.92
N ILE A 92 1.47 -3.51 3.87
CA ILE A 92 2.37 -3.87 4.96
C ILE A 92 2.37 -5.39 5.11
N ALA A 93 3.55 -5.97 5.26
CA ALA A 93 3.69 -7.39 5.49
C ALA A 93 4.85 -7.67 6.44
N VAL A 94 4.68 -8.68 7.29
CA VAL A 94 5.73 -9.20 8.17
C VAL A 94 5.76 -10.71 8.00
N HIS A 95 6.95 -11.25 7.78
CA HIS A 95 7.16 -12.68 7.63
C HIS A 95 6.60 -13.42 8.86
N PRO A 96 5.80 -14.51 8.70
CA PRO A 96 5.08 -15.15 9.81
C PRO A 96 5.94 -15.47 11.03
N GLU A 97 7.14 -16.03 10.81
CA GLU A 97 8.09 -16.37 11.89
C GLU A 97 8.63 -15.16 12.68
N TYR A 98 8.49 -13.95 12.13
CA TYR A 98 8.96 -12.70 12.73
C TYR A 98 7.80 -11.80 13.20
N GLN A 99 6.56 -12.28 13.13
CA GLN A 99 5.41 -11.58 13.69
C GLN A 99 5.48 -11.51 15.21
N ARG A 100 4.66 -10.63 15.80
CA ARG A 100 4.63 -10.34 17.25
C ARG A 100 5.94 -9.79 17.83
N GLN A 101 6.91 -9.43 16.97
CA GLN A 101 8.18 -8.78 17.36
C GLN A 101 8.19 -7.27 17.07
N ARG A 102 7.00 -6.65 16.98
CA ARG A 102 6.80 -5.21 16.69
C ARG A 102 7.37 -4.71 15.35
N ILE A 103 7.71 -5.60 14.42
CA ILE A 103 8.23 -5.22 13.09
C ILE A 103 7.21 -4.38 12.31
N GLY A 104 5.94 -4.79 12.30
CA GLY A 104 4.88 -4.00 11.66
C GLY A 104 4.73 -2.61 12.30
N THR A 105 4.79 -2.55 13.64
CA THR A 105 4.81 -1.29 14.40
C THR A 105 5.99 -0.41 13.99
N LEU A 106 7.20 -0.97 13.88
CA LEU A 106 8.39 -0.23 13.46
C LEU A 106 8.22 0.40 12.06
N LEU A 107 7.66 -0.35 11.12
CA LEU A 107 7.41 0.12 9.75
C LEU A 107 6.39 1.28 9.72
N VAL A 108 5.39 1.27 10.61
CA VAL A 108 4.39 2.35 10.73
C VAL A 108 4.97 3.56 11.48
N ASP A 109 5.64 3.33 12.61
CA ASP A 109 6.23 4.38 13.45
C ASP A 109 7.25 5.23 12.69
N THR A 110 7.92 4.62 11.71
CA THR A 110 8.84 5.32 10.79
C THR A 110 8.13 6.45 10.04
N ILE A 111 6.91 6.22 9.54
CA ILE A 111 6.14 7.25 8.81
C ILE A 111 5.45 8.20 9.78
N ILE A 112 4.95 7.73 10.93
CA ILE A 112 4.40 8.61 11.97
C ILE A 112 5.44 9.67 12.36
N SER A 113 6.68 9.25 12.59
CA SER A 113 7.78 10.15 12.97
C SER A 113 8.07 11.18 11.87
N ARG A 114 8.03 10.77 10.59
CA ARG A 114 8.25 11.66 9.44
C ARG A 114 7.11 12.66 9.29
N ALA A 115 5.86 12.20 9.36
CA ALA A 115 4.66 13.02 9.19
C ALA A 115 4.44 13.99 10.35
N ALA A 116 4.94 13.68 11.56
CA ALA A 116 4.86 14.58 12.72
C ALA A 116 5.53 15.95 12.46
N SER A 117 6.62 15.96 11.69
CA SER A 117 7.33 17.20 11.34
C SER A 117 6.53 18.14 10.43
N THR A 118 5.65 17.57 9.59
CA THR A 118 4.84 18.30 8.61
C THR A 118 3.36 18.42 9.01
N LYS A 119 2.97 17.85 10.16
CA LYS A 119 1.57 17.75 10.63
C LYS A 119 0.64 17.14 9.58
N THR A 120 1.16 16.22 8.77
CA THR A 120 0.40 15.57 7.71
C THR A 120 -0.36 14.36 8.29
N PRO A 121 -1.65 14.17 7.97
CA PRO A 121 -2.39 12.98 8.35
C PRO A 121 -1.80 11.69 7.76
N LEU A 122 -2.06 10.57 8.42
CA LEU A 122 -1.83 9.22 7.88
C LEU A 122 -3.20 8.55 7.66
N CYS A 123 -3.33 7.82 6.56
CA CYS A 123 -4.51 7.05 6.22
C CYS A 123 -4.10 5.60 5.94
N VAL A 124 -4.86 4.66 6.52
CA VAL A 124 -4.74 3.24 6.27
C VAL A 124 -6.12 2.68 5.98
N ASP A 125 -6.21 1.86 4.93
CA ASP A 125 -7.42 1.12 4.62
C ASP A 125 -7.18 -0.33 5.00
N CYS A 126 -8.09 -0.90 5.78
CA CYS A 126 -8.09 -2.30 6.11
C CYS A 126 -9.47 -2.86 5.80
N SER A 127 -9.53 -3.95 5.05
CA SER A 127 -10.74 -4.76 4.97
C SER A 127 -10.75 -5.73 6.15
N GLU A 128 -11.93 -5.96 6.73
CA GLU A 128 -12.13 -7.11 7.59
C GLU A 128 -11.99 -8.40 6.76
N GLU A 129 -11.29 -9.39 7.29
CA GLU A 129 -11.17 -10.71 6.66
C GLU A 129 -12.38 -11.56 7.07
N THR A 130 -13.51 -11.43 6.38
CA THR A 130 -14.51 -12.50 6.39
C THR A 130 -14.01 -13.57 5.41
N ASN A 131 -13.21 -14.51 5.91
CA ASN A 131 -12.87 -15.73 5.19
C ASN A 131 -14.15 -16.57 5.02
N GLU A 132 -15.02 -16.19 4.08
CA GLU A 132 -16.13 -17.04 3.67
C GLU A 132 -15.56 -18.23 2.89
N ILE A 133 -15.48 -19.35 3.59
CA ILE A 133 -15.21 -20.67 3.02
C ILE A 133 -16.46 -21.04 2.21
N HIS A 134 -16.41 -20.87 0.89
CA HIS A 134 -17.36 -21.50 -0.04
C HIS A 134 -16.86 -22.87 -0.48
#